data_AF-A0A5C9A9S7-F1
#
_entry.id   AF-A0A5C9A9S7-F1
#
_cell.length_a   1.000
_cell.length_b   1.000
_cell.length_c   1.000
_cell.angle_alpha   90.00
_cell.angle_beta   90.00
_cell.angle_gamma   90.00
#
_symmetry.space_group_name_H-M   'P 1'
#
loop_
_entity.id
_entity.type
_entity.pdbx_description
1 polymer ?
#
loop_
_entity_poly.entity_id
_entity_poly.type
_entity_poly.pdbx_seq_one_letter_code
_entity_poly.pdbx_strand_id
1 'polypeptide(L)'
;MDEGSLSLPPFTGHDEKSQRNYHLALRGNSLNPMIDAATPLLGMVMRLSTMNSQTMPEHLFAQVVTDVQAVEQLLQEQGYEPGVIISFRYILCTFIDEAALGNGWSNKNEWIKQSLLVHFHNEAWGGEKVFILLERLIREPKRYQDLLEFLWICFSLGFRGRYKVAAQDQGEFEQIYRRLYHVLHKLRGD
;
A
#
# COMPACT_ATOMS: atom_id res chain seq x y z
N MET A 1 57.34 9.85 -37.37
CA MET A 1 57.04 8.40 -37.42
C MET A 1 56.64 8.03 -36.02
N ASP A 2 55.34 7.84 -35.79
CA ASP A 2 54.82 6.98 -34.73
C ASP A 2 53.37 6.66 -35.07
N GLU A 3 53.12 5.37 -35.33
CA GLU A 3 51.79 4.79 -35.46
C GLU A 3 51.23 4.52 -34.06
N GLY A 4 50.00 4.93 -33.80
CA GLY A 4 49.30 4.65 -32.55
C GLY A 4 47.80 4.59 -32.81
N SER A 5 47.34 3.40 -33.22
CA SER A 5 45.93 3.04 -33.40
C SER A 5 45.16 3.11 -32.08
N LEU A 6 44.09 3.91 -32.04
CA LEU A 6 43.08 3.89 -30.98
C LEU A 6 41.79 3.31 -31.56
N SER A 7 41.62 2.00 -31.41
CA SER A 7 40.37 1.28 -31.65
C SER A 7 39.38 1.59 -30.52
N LEU A 8 38.17 2.04 -30.90
CA LEU A 8 37.03 2.16 -29.99
C LEU A 8 36.62 0.78 -29.43
N PRO A 9 36.24 0.67 -28.14
CA PRO A 9 35.71 -0.58 -27.61
C PRO A 9 34.29 -0.86 -28.16
N PRO A 10 33.87 -2.13 -28.23
CA PRO A 10 32.59 -2.51 -28.80
C PRO A 10 31.42 -2.05 -27.92
N PHE A 11 30.35 -1.60 -28.58
CA PHE A 11 29.06 -1.30 -27.96
C PHE A 11 28.43 -2.61 -27.48
N THR A 12 28.68 -3.01 -26.24
CA THR A 12 27.96 -4.13 -25.63
C THR A 12 26.59 -3.64 -25.21
N GLY A 13 25.58 -3.99 -26.00
CA GLY A 13 24.18 -3.87 -25.64
C GLY A 13 23.96 -4.50 -24.26
N HIS A 14 23.62 -3.67 -23.29
CA HIS A 14 23.04 -4.14 -22.04
C HIS A 14 21.54 -4.07 -22.19
N ASP A 15 20.92 -5.25 -22.10
CA ASP A 15 19.49 -5.44 -21.95
C ASP A 15 18.94 -4.48 -20.88
N GLU A 16 18.10 -3.54 -21.32
CA GLU A 16 17.25 -2.70 -20.48
C GLU A 16 16.15 -3.54 -19.81
N LYS A 17 16.52 -4.52 -18.99
CA LYS A 17 15.60 -5.03 -17.97
C LYS A 17 15.56 -4.01 -16.85
N SER A 18 14.58 -3.12 -16.97
CA SER A 18 14.02 -2.21 -15.98
C SER A 18 14.16 -2.68 -14.52
N GLN A 19 15.37 -2.61 -13.96
CA GLN A 19 15.61 -2.53 -12.53
C GLN A 19 15.21 -1.12 -12.12
N ARG A 20 13.89 -0.91 -11.94
CA ARG A 20 13.44 0.30 -11.25
C ARG A 20 14.04 0.24 -9.86
N ASN A 21 14.98 1.13 -9.59
CA ASN A 21 15.55 1.32 -8.27
C ASN A 21 14.40 1.59 -7.29
N TYR A 22 14.00 0.57 -6.53
CA TYR A 22 13.03 0.71 -5.43
C TYR A 22 13.59 1.56 -4.27
N HIS A 23 14.86 1.95 -4.36
CA HIS A 23 15.46 3.08 -3.64
C HIS A 23 15.03 4.40 -4.29
N LEU A 24 13.80 4.84 -4.03
CA LEU A 24 13.41 6.21 -4.31
C LEU A 24 14.19 7.12 -3.34
N ALA A 25 15.13 7.90 -3.85
CA ALA A 25 15.97 8.85 -3.07
C ALA A 25 15.17 9.99 -2.41
N LEU A 26 13.84 9.96 -2.49
CA LEU A 26 12.88 10.88 -1.87
C LEU A 26 11.96 10.18 -0.85
N ARG A 27 12.38 9.03 -0.29
CA ARG A 27 11.76 8.56 0.96
C ARG A 27 12.15 9.53 2.05
N GLY A 28 11.22 10.38 2.43
CA GLY A 28 11.45 11.46 3.38
C GLY A 28 11.55 10.93 4.80
N ASN A 29 12.53 10.07 5.10
CA ASN A 29 12.82 9.51 6.42
C ASN A 29 11.57 9.45 7.30
N SER A 30 10.49 8.79 6.84
CA SER A 30 9.31 8.75 7.68
C SER A 30 9.71 7.96 8.92
N LEU A 31 9.17 8.34 10.06
CA LEU A 31 9.43 7.63 11.31
C LEU A 31 8.96 6.16 11.26
N ASN A 32 8.25 5.76 10.19
CA ASN A 32 7.58 4.49 10.05
C ASN A 32 7.90 3.82 8.68
N PRO A 33 8.79 2.81 8.68
CA PRO A 33 9.23 2.15 7.45
C PRO A 33 8.10 1.50 6.63
N MET A 34 6.98 1.08 7.25
CA MET A 34 5.82 0.55 6.51
C MET A 34 5.13 1.61 5.66
N ILE A 35 4.98 2.81 6.20
CA ILE A 35 4.40 3.94 5.47
C ILE A 35 5.33 4.35 4.33
N ASP A 36 6.64 4.43 4.57
CA ASP A 36 7.62 4.73 3.53
C ASP A 36 7.58 3.72 2.38
N ALA A 37 7.50 2.43 2.72
CA ALA A 37 7.40 1.37 1.73
C ALA A 37 6.09 1.49 0.92
N ALA A 38 4.96 1.79 1.58
CA ALA A 38 3.65 1.92 0.95
C ALA A 38 3.45 3.23 0.16
N THR A 39 4.28 4.25 0.40
CA THR A 39 4.07 5.62 -0.11
C THR A 39 3.78 5.70 -1.63
N PRO A 40 4.48 4.95 -2.51
CA PRO A 40 4.15 4.96 -3.94
C PRO A 40 2.73 4.49 -4.25
N LEU A 41 2.24 3.47 -3.54
CA LEU A 41 0.88 2.93 -3.68
C LEU A 41 -0.17 3.87 -3.07
N LEU A 42 0.12 4.48 -1.92
CA LEU A 42 -0.74 5.51 -1.33
C LEU A 42 -0.90 6.71 -2.28
N GLY A 43 0.21 7.21 -2.84
CA GLY A 43 0.20 8.29 -3.81
C GLY A 43 -0.55 7.93 -5.10
N MET A 44 -0.46 6.67 -5.54
CA MET A 44 -1.27 6.19 -6.66
C MET A 44 -2.77 6.28 -6.36
N VAL A 45 -3.21 5.77 -5.20
CA VAL A 45 -4.61 5.85 -4.76
C VAL A 45 -5.11 7.30 -4.72
N MET A 46 -4.30 8.21 -4.17
CA MET A 46 -4.64 9.64 -4.09
C MET A 46 -4.76 10.31 -5.47
N ARG A 47 -3.87 10.00 -6.43
CA ARG A 47 -4.01 10.55 -7.79
C ARG A 47 -5.29 10.06 -8.46
N LEU A 48 -5.60 8.79 -8.25
CA LEU A 48 -6.72 8.14 -8.93
C LEU A 48 -8.08 8.61 -8.41
N SER A 49 -8.20 9.08 -7.16
CA SER A 49 -9.42 9.74 -6.68
C SER A 49 -9.67 11.11 -7.32
N THR A 50 -8.64 11.73 -7.92
CA THR A 50 -8.74 13.03 -8.60
C THR A 50 -8.87 12.93 -10.12
N MET A 51 -8.61 11.75 -10.69
CA MET A 51 -8.69 11.52 -12.14
C MET A 51 -10.13 11.24 -12.55
N ASN A 52 -10.73 12.16 -13.31
CA ASN A 52 -12.06 11.99 -13.91
C ASN A 52 -12.05 10.90 -14.98
N SER A 53 -12.24 9.64 -14.61
CA SER A 53 -12.57 8.45 -15.46
C SER A 53 -11.82 8.27 -16.79
N GLN A 54 -10.80 9.08 -17.10
CA GLN A 54 -10.04 9.08 -18.33
C GLN A 54 -9.06 7.92 -18.26
N THR A 55 -9.52 6.80 -18.82
CA THR A 55 -8.76 5.62 -19.25
C THR A 55 -7.65 5.20 -18.30
N MET A 56 -8.02 4.32 -17.37
CA MET A 56 -7.07 3.60 -16.53
C MET A 56 -6.01 2.90 -17.40
N PRO A 57 -4.73 2.87 -16.97
CA PRO A 57 -3.70 2.12 -17.69
C PRO A 57 -4.03 0.63 -17.75
N GLU A 58 -3.91 0.03 -18.94
CA GLU A 58 -4.26 -1.37 -19.22
C GLU A 58 -3.51 -2.38 -18.32
N HIS A 59 -2.30 -2.04 -17.88
CA HIS A 59 -1.45 -2.88 -17.05
C HIS A 59 -1.37 -2.45 -15.58
N LEU A 60 -2.27 -1.57 -15.12
CA LEU A 60 -2.18 -1.06 -13.74
C LEU A 60 -2.26 -2.17 -12.69
N PHE A 61 -3.17 -3.14 -12.87
CA PHE A 61 -3.33 -4.23 -11.90
C PHE A 61 -2.03 -5.04 -11.73
N ALA A 62 -1.41 -5.45 -12.84
CA ALA A 62 -0.14 -6.18 -12.81
C ALA A 62 0.97 -5.35 -12.15
N GLN A 63 1.04 -4.05 -12.45
CA GLN A 63 1.98 -3.15 -11.80
C GLN A 63 1.76 -3.09 -10.28
N VAL A 64 0.50 -2.97 -9.82
CA VAL A 64 0.19 -2.93 -8.38
C VAL A 64 0.56 -4.24 -7.70
N VAL A 65 0.31 -5.39 -8.34
CA VAL A 65 0.73 -6.70 -7.82
C VAL A 65 2.25 -6.74 -7.64
N THR A 66 3.02 -6.31 -8.64
CA THR A 66 4.49 -6.24 -8.54
C THR A 66 4.94 -5.28 -7.43
N ASP A 67 4.30 -4.12 -7.31
CA ASP A 67 4.64 -3.13 -6.29
C ASP A 67 4.33 -3.65 -4.87
N VAL A 68 3.21 -4.36 -4.68
CA VAL A 68 2.87 -5.00 -3.39
C VAL A 68 3.89 -6.07 -3.01
N GLN A 69 4.33 -6.89 -3.97
CA GLN A 69 5.39 -7.89 -3.75
C GLN A 69 6.73 -7.24 -3.38
N ALA A 70 7.09 -6.15 -4.06
CA ALA A 70 8.31 -5.40 -3.76
C ALA A 70 8.27 -4.76 -2.36
N VAL A 71 7.11 -4.24 -1.94
CA VAL A 71 6.90 -3.73 -0.58
C VAL A 71 7.04 -4.84 0.46
N GLU A 72 6.45 -6.01 0.23
CA GLU A 72 6.60 -7.17 1.11
C GLU A 72 8.07 -7.58 1.26
N GLN A 73 8.80 -7.71 0.16
CA GLN A 73 10.23 -8.05 0.19
C GLN A 73 11.04 -7.02 0.98
N LEU A 74 10.78 -5.73 0.75
CA LEU A 74 11.46 -4.66 1.47
C LEU A 74 11.21 -4.72 2.99
N LEU A 75 9.97 -5.01 3.42
CA LEU A 75 9.67 -5.14 4.85
C LEU A 75 10.33 -6.39 5.46
N GLN A 76 10.49 -7.46 4.68
CA GLN A 76 11.26 -8.63 5.12
C GLN A 76 12.73 -8.27 5.32
N GLU A 77 13.34 -7.53 4.38
CA GLU A 77 14.73 -7.05 4.47
C GLU A 77 14.95 -6.09 5.65
N GLN A 78 13.93 -5.35 6.05
CA GLN A 78 13.93 -4.49 7.24
C GLN A 78 13.71 -5.25 8.56
N GLY A 79 13.49 -6.56 8.51
CA GLY A 79 13.39 -7.42 9.68
C GLY A 79 12.00 -7.49 10.34
N TYR A 80 10.93 -7.06 9.65
CA TYR A 80 9.58 -7.23 10.19
C TYR A 80 9.18 -8.72 10.26
N GLU A 81 8.44 -9.08 11.30
CA GLU A 81 7.94 -10.45 11.47
C GLU A 81 6.97 -10.83 10.32
N PRO A 82 7.03 -12.06 9.78
CA PRO A 82 6.18 -12.48 8.67
C PRO A 82 4.68 -12.27 8.93
N GLY A 83 4.21 -12.51 10.16
CA GLY A 83 2.80 -12.29 10.53
C GLY A 83 2.37 -10.82 10.46
N VAL A 84 3.28 -9.90 10.76
CA VAL A 84 3.03 -8.45 10.66
C VAL A 84 2.99 -8.03 9.19
N ILE A 85 3.90 -8.54 8.36
CA ILE A 85 3.92 -8.27 6.92
C ILE A 85 2.66 -8.79 6.23
N ILE A 86 2.20 -10.00 6.58
CA ILE A 86 0.93 -10.55 6.09
C ILE A 86 -0.25 -9.66 6.48
N SER A 87 -0.28 -9.15 7.71
CA SER A 87 -1.34 -8.25 8.19
C SER A 87 -1.30 -6.91 7.46
N PHE A 88 -0.11 -6.34 7.27
CA PHE A 88 0.11 -5.13 6.49
C PHE A 88 -0.37 -5.30 5.04
N ARG A 89 0.05 -6.37 4.35
CA ARG A 89 -0.36 -6.67 2.97
C ARG A 89 -1.87 -6.82 2.87
N TYR A 90 -2.50 -7.48 3.84
CA TYR A 90 -3.95 -7.62 3.89
C TYR A 90 -4.65 -6.26 3.92
N ILE A 91 -4.21 -5.38 4.81
CA ILE A 91 -4.78 -4.03 4.98
C ILE A 91 -4.56 -3.20 3.70
N LEU A 92 -3.34 -3.21 3.16
CA LEU A 92 -2.99 -2.50 1.93
C LEU A 92 -3.85 -2.96 0.73
N CYS A 93 -3.97 -4.27 0.51
CA CYS A 93 -4.79 -4.82 -0.56
C CYS A 93 -6.27 -4.43 -0.39
N THR A 94 -6.81 -4.55 0.84
CA THR A 94 -8.20 -4.18 1.12
C THR A 94 -8.45 -2.68 0.89
N PHE A 95 -7.50 -1.83 1.28
CA PHE A 95 -7.58 -0.38 1.09
C PHE A 95 -7.60 -0.01 -0.41
N ILE A 96 -6.66 -0.54 -1.19
CA ILE A 96 -6.57 -0.26 -2.62
C ILE A 96 -7.82 -0.82 -3.34
N ASP A 97 -8.26 -2.03 -3.01
CA ASP A 97 -9.49 -2.62 -3.58
C ASP A 97 -10.72 -1.72 -3.34
N GLU A 98 -10.89 -1.19 -2.13
CA GLU A 98 -12.01 -0.29 -1.82
C GLU A 98 -11.95 1.03 -2.59
N ALA A 99 -10.75 1.61 -2.72
CA ALA A 99 -10.54 2.83 -3.49
C ALA A 99 -10.79 2.59 -4.98
N ALA A 100 -10.35 1.45 -5.50
CA ALA A 100 -10.57 1.04 -6.88
C ALA A 100 -12.05 0.92 -7.22
N LEU A 101 -12.81 0.21 -6.37
CA LEU A 101 -14.25 0.04 -6.52
C LEU A 101 -15.01 1.35 -6.35
N GLY A 102 -14.59 2.22 -5.42
CA GLY A 102 -15.24 3.50 -5.16
C GLY A 102 -15.07 4.53 -6.28
N ASN A 103 -13.95 4.52 -6.99
CA ASN A 103 -13.61 5.50 -8.02
C ASN A 103 -13.84 4.97 -9.46
N GLY A 104 -14.61 3.90 -9.61
CA GLY A 104 -15.00 3.39 -10.94
C GLY A 104 -13.87 2.72 -11.73
N TRP A 105 -12.81 2.22 -11.06
CA TRP A 105 -11.81 1.36 -11.73
C TRP A 105 -12.44 0.06 -12.23
N SER A 106 -13.67 -0.21 -11.83
CA SER A 106 -14.51 -1.36 -12.14
C SER A 106 -15.20 -1.33 -13.51
N ASN A 107 -15.00 -0.34 -14.38
CA ASN A 107 -15.82 -0.28 -15.60
C ASN A 107 -15.23 -1.00 -16.81
N LYS A 108 -13.93 -1.34 -16.85
CA LYS A 108 -13.30 -2.11 -17.96
C LYS A 108 -12.03 -2.92 -17.60
N ASN A 109 -11.71 -3.14 -16.31
CA ASN A 109 -10.37 -3.58 -15.90
C ASN A 109 -10.32 -4.94 -15.21
N GLU A 110 -9.12 -5.53 -15.19
CA GLU A 110 -8.75 -6.78 -14.47
C GLU A 110 -9.20 -6.79 -12.99
N TRP A 111 -9.32 -5.62 -12.36
CA TRP A 111 -9.79 -5.47 -10.97
C TRP A 111 -11.22 -6.01 -10.74
N ILE A 112 -12.05 -6.05 -11.78
CA ILE A 112 -13.39 -6.66 -11.72
C ILE A 112 -13.30 -8.18 -11.67
N LYS A 113 -12.32 -8.74 -12.40
CA LYS A 113 -12.13 -10.20 -12.51
C LYS A 113 -11.52 -10.77 -11.24
N GLN A 114 -10.57 -10.06 -10.65
CA GLN A 114 -9.86 -10.49 -9.44
C GLN A 114 -9.36 -9.28 -8.67
N SER A 115 -9.77 -9.13 -7.41
CA SER A 115 -9.26 -8.08 -6.53
C SER A 115 -7.86 -8.42 -6.02
N LEU A 116 -7.12 -7.45 -5.48
CA LEU A 116 -5.82 -7.71 -4.86
C LEU A 116 -5.97 -8.63 -3.64
N LEU A 117 -7.02 -8.44 -2.85
CA LEU A 117 -7.30 -9.28 -1.69
C LEU A 117 -7.53 -10.73 -2.09
N VAL A 118 -8.27 -10.97 -3.18
CA VAL A 118 -8.45 -12.32 -3.73
C VAL A 118 -7.11 -12.87 -4.21
N HIS A 119 -6.33 -12.06 -4.93
CA HIS A 119 -5.03 -12.47 -5.46
C HIS A 119 -4.03 -12.91 -4.38
N PHE A 120 -3.89 -12.11 -3.30
CA PHE A 120 -2.85 -12.32 -2.28
C PHE A 120 -3.30 -13.13 -1.06
N HIS A 121 -4.61 -13.16 -0.79
CA HIS A 121 -5.16 -13.75 0.43
C HIS A 121 -6.30 -14.74 0.17
N ASN A 122 -6.72 -14.91 -1.08
CA ASN A 122 -7.86 -15.76 -1.46
C ASN A 122 -9.14 -15.41 -0.67
N GLU A 123 -9.34 -14.10 -0.42
CA GLU A 123 -10.47 -13.56 0.32
C GLU A 123 -11.15 -12.44 -0.48
N ALA A 124 -12.48 -12.37 -0.43
CA ALA A 124 -13.26 -11.35 -1.14
C ALA A 124 -13.87 -10.28 -0.21
N TRP A 125 -13.81 -10.46 1.13
CA TRP A 125 -14.51 -9.62 2.12
C TRP A 125 -13.54 -9.09 3.19
N GLY A 126 -12.68 -8.13 2.81
CA GLY A 126 -11.69 -7.57 3.72
C GLY A 126 -12.18 -6.44 4.64
N GLY A 127 -13.25 -5.75 4.23
CA GLY A 127 -13.72 -4.53 4.90
C GLY A 127 -14.14 -4.73 6.36
N GLU A 128 -14.57 -5.93 6.76
CA GLU A 128 -14.84 -6.28 8.17
C GLU A 128 -13.58 -6.75 8.89
N LYS A 129 -12.81 -7.64 8.24
CA LYS A 129 -11.64 -8.28 8.85
C LYS A 129 -10.54 -7.29 9.21
N VAL A 130 -10.42 -6.17 8.49
CA VAL A 130 -9.53 -5.06 8.86
C VAL A 130 -9.85 -4.52 10.27
N PHE A 131 -11.12 -4.39 10.65
CA PHE A 131 -11.49 -3.93 11.99
C PHE A 131 -11.26 -5.01 13.05
N ILE A 132 -11.46 -6.30 12.72
CA ILE A 132 -11.09 -7.41 13.60
C ILE A 132 -9.57 -7.44 13.85
N LEU A 133 -8.77 -7.20 12.81
CA LEU A 133 -7.32 -7.07 12.93
C LEU A 133 -6.96 -5.87 13.81
N LEU A 134 -7.57 -4.70 13.59
CA LEU A 134 -7.34 -3.51 14.40
C LEU A 134 -7.55 -3.77 15.90
N GLU A 135 -8.64 -4.44 16.28
CA GLU A 135 -8.92 -4.78 17.69
C GLU A 135 -7.88 -5.71 18.32
N ARG A 136 -7.19 -6.53 17.52
CA ARG A 136 -6.07 -7.36 17.98
C ARG A 136 -4.80 -6.52 18.13
N LEU A 137 -4.48 -5.71 17.13
CA LEU A 137 -3.27 -4.88 17.09
C LEU A 137 -3.24 -3.84 18.23
N ILE A 138 -4.39 -3.24 18.55
CA ILE A 138 -4.52 -2.26 19.65
C ILE A 138 -4.18 -2.85 21.03
N ARG A 139 -4.19 -4.18 21.20
CA ARG A 139 -3.83 -4.83 22.48
C ARG A 139 -2.33 -4.80 22.77
N GLU A 140 -1.49 -4.74 21.74
CA GLU A 140 -0.03 -4.64 21.86
C GLU A 140 0.47 -3.43 21.04
N PRO A 141 0.07 -2.20 21.39
CA PRO A 141 0.20 -1.05 20.49
C PRO A 141 1.65 -0.64 20.26
N LYS A 142 2.55 -0.89 21.22
CA LYS A 142 4.00 -0.68 21.06
C LYS A 142 4.62 -1.63 20.02
N ARG A 143 4.16 -2.89 20.00
CA ARG A 143 4.68 -3.91 19.07
C ARG A 143 4.21 -3.64 17.65
N TYR A 144 2.96 -3.21 17.50
CA TYR A 144 2.32 -2.98 16.21
C TYR A 144 2.20 -1.51 15.83
N GLN A 145 3.03 -0.64 16.41
CA GLN A 145 2.94 0.82 16.24
C GLN A 145 2.93 1.19 14.76
N ASP A 146 3.88 0.67 13.98
CA ASP A 146 4.00 1.00 12.57
C ASP A 146 2.75 0.64 11.76
N LEU A 147 2.18 -0.53 12.04
CA LEU A 147 0.99 -1.02 11.37
C LEU A 147 -0.28 -0.26 11.78
N LEU A 148 -0.36 0.14 13.05
CA LEU A 148 -1.46 0.97 13.57
C LEU A 148 -1.43 2.38 12.95
N GLU A 149 -0.25 2.97 12.80
CA GLU A 149 -0.08 4.25 12.10
C GLU A 149 -0.44 4.13 10.62
N PHE A 150 -0.04 3.03 9.95
CA PHE A 150 -0.45 2.78 8.57
C PHE A 150 -1.99 2.67 8.43
N LEU A 151 -2.66 1.95 9.34
CA LEU A 151 -4.12 1.89 9.39
C LEU A 151 -4.76 3.27 9.57
N TRP A 152 -4.19 4.09 10.47
CA TRP A 152 -4.66 5.45 10.69
C TRP A 152 -4.56 6.31 9.43
N ILE A 153 -3.49 6.15 8.64
CA ILE A 153 -3.38 6.79 7.32
C ILE A 153 -4.45 6.28 6.36
N CYS A 154 -4.66 4.97 6.24
CA CYS A 154 -5.72 4.43 5.38
C CYS A 154 -7.11 5.01 5.73
N PHE A 155 -7.43 5.12 7.03
CA PHE A 155 -8.69 5.71 7.49
C PHE A 155 -8.80 7.20 7.13
N SER A 156 -7.70 7.93 7.30
CA SER A 156 -7.60 9.36 6.95
C SER A 156 -7.73 9.59 5.43
N LEU A 157 -7.27 8.65 4.62
CA LEU A 157 -7.40 8.65 3.16
C LEU A 157 -8.75 8.15 2.66
N GLY A 158 -9.71 7.88 3.55
CA GLY A 158 -11.09 7.58 3.18
C GLY A 158 -11.47 6.11 3.19
N PHE A 159 -10.61 5.21 3.70
CA PHE A 159 -11.02 3.82 3.95
C PHE A 159 -12.16 3.78 4.95
N ARG A 160 -13.24 3.08 4.64
CA ARG A 160 -14.40 2.89 5.51
C ARG A 160 -14.76 1.43 5.70
N GLY A 161 -14.33 0.51 4.83
CA GLY A 161 -14.63 -0.91 4.94
C GLY A 161 -16.12 -1.16 5.09
N ARG A 162 -16.49 -1.95 6.10
CA ARG A 162 -17.89 -2.24 6.44
C ARG A 162 -18.77 -1.00 6.65
N TYR A 163 -18.18 0.13 7.04
CA TYR A 163 -18.91 1.37 7.36
C TYR A 163 -19.26 2.22 6.14
N LYS A 164 -18.93 1.76 4.92
CA LYS A 164 -19.18 2.52 3.69
C LYS A 164 -20.67 2.66 3.33
N VAL A 165 -21.53 1.71 3.74
CA VAL A 165 -22.92 1.58 3.23
C VAL A 165 -23.98 2.11 4.22
N ALA A 166 -23.67 2.27 5.51
CA ALA A 166 -24.64 2.63 6.53
C ALA A 166 -24.36 4.02 7.12
N ALA A 167 -25.29 4.96 6.90
CA ALA A 167 -25.24 6.30 7.50
C ALA A 167 -25.28 6.26 9.04
N GLN A 168 -25.93 5.24 9.61
CA GLN A 168 -26.05 5.03 11.05
C GLN A 168 -24.73 4.55 11.69
N ASP A 169 -23.86 3.90 10.92
CA ASP A 169 -22.62 3.32 11.44
C ASP A 169 -21.42 4.28 11.33
N GLN A 170 -21.61 5.47 10.74
CA GLN A 170 -20.59 6.52 10.70
C GLN A 170 -20.14 6.94 12.11
N GLY A 171 -21.08 6.94 13.08
CA GLY A 171 -20.75 7.23 14.48
C GLY A 171 -19.86 6.18 15.14
N GLU A 172 -19.96 4.91 14.73
CA GLU A 172 -19.10 3.83 15.23
C GLU A 172 -17.70 3.93 14.62
N PHE A 173 -17.60 4.17 13.31
CA PHE A 173 -16.32 4.43 12.65
C PHE A 173 -15.55 5.57 13.32
N GLU A 174 -16.21 6.71 13.57
CA GLU A 174 -15.57 7.86 14.22
C GLU A 174 -15.07 7.55 15.62
N GLN A 175 -15.79 6.73 16.40
CA GLN A 175 -15.33 6.28 17.71
C GLN A 175 -14.07 5.41 17.60
N ILE A 176 -14.05 4.47 16.64
CA ILE A 176 -12.89 3.62 16.38
C ILE A 176 -11.69 4.45 15.93
N TYR A 177 -11.90 5.39 15.00
CA TYR A 177 -10.86 6.27 14.49
C TYR A 177 -10.26 7.13 15.60
N ARG A 178 -11.09 7.73 16.47
CA ARG A 178 -10.63 8.48 17.66
C ARG A 178 -9.88 7.60 18.65
N ARG A 179 -10.33 6.37 18.89
CA ARG A 179 -9.64 5.42 19.77
C ARG A 179 -8.26 5.09 19.22
N LEU A 180 -8.14 4.81 17.92
CA LEU A 180 -6.86 4.56 17.27
C LEU A 180 -5.92 5.77 17.39
N TYR A 181 -6.44 6.97 17.12
CA TYR A 181 -5.68 8.21 17.31
C TYR A 181 -5.15 8.36 18.74
N HIS A 182 -5.99 8.14 19.75
CA HIS A 182 -5.60 8.24 21.16
C HIS A 182 -4.52 7.22 21.55
N VAL A 183 -4.62 6.00 21.04
CA VAL A 183 -3.59 4.96 21.24
C VAL A 183 -2.26 5.41 20.66
N LEU A 184 -2.25 5.90 19.42
CA LEU A 184 -1.04 6.36 18.74
C LEU A 184 -0.44 7.61 19.40
N HIS A 185 -1.27 8.57 19.82
CA HIS A 185 -0.82 9.78 20.48
C HIS A 185 -0.09 9.47 21.79
N LYS A 186 -0.64 8.56 22.60
CA LYS A 186 0.00 8.07 23.83
C LYS A 186 1.34 7.38 23.60
N LEU A 187 1.54 6.72 22.46
CA LEU A 187 2.83 6.09 22.13
C LEU A 187 3.90 7.12 21.80
N ARG A 188 3.51 8.25 21.20
CA ARG A 188 4.42 9.35 20.83
C ARG A 188 4.82 10.23 22.01
N GLY A 189 4.07 10.17 23.12
CA GLY A 189 4.45 10.82 24.38
C GLY A 189 4.14 12.30 24.48
N ASP A 190 3.23 12.80 23.63
CA ASP A 190 2.70 14.17 23.66
C ASP A 190 1.42 14.26 24.51
#